data_AF-A0A8H3J8L6-F1
#
_entry.id   AF-A0A8H3J8L6-F1
#
_cell.length_a   1.000
_cell.length_b   1.000
_cell.length_c   1.000
_cell.angle_alpha   90.00
_cell.angle_beta   90.00
_cell.angle_gamma   90.00
#
_symmetry.space_group_name_H-M   'P 1'
#
loop_
_entity.id
_entity.type
_entity.pdbx_description
1 polymer ?
#
loop_
_entity_poly.entity_id
_entity_poly.type
_entity_poly.pdbx_seq_one_letter_code
_entity_poly.pdbx_strand_id
1 'polypeptide(L)'
;MDLAPELLGLILSLLQKHALKKARLVSKAWEKAAVPYLFDAVFMSRNPVELSTAEAVIDQFGYHLRTLTFSAVYYKAICKTAFRQEVAQQRRLSMKQPSRDLHTGYGYDN
;
A
#
# COMPACT_ATOMS: atom_id res chain seq x y z
N MET A 1 6.72 7.91 -27.93
CA MET A 1 5.66 8.78 -27.36
C MET A 1 5.27 8.18 -26.04
N ASP A 2 5.53 8.86 -24.92
CA ASP A 2 5.11 8.39 -23.60
C ASP A 2 3.69 8.89 -23.32
N LEU A 3 2.81 7.97 -22.95
CA LEU A 3 1.43 8.30 -22.59
C LEU A 3 1.42 9.05 -21.25
N ALA A 4 0.65 10.13 -21.16
CA ALA A 4 0.51 10.90 -19.91
C ALA A 4 0.03 9.99 -18.76
N PRO A 5 0.61 10.09 -17.55
CA PRO A 5 0.24 9.25 -16.41
C PRO A 5 -1.25 9.26 -16.07
N GLU A 6 -1.92 10.39 -16.27
CA GLU A 6 -3.36 10.59 -16.02
C GLU A 6 -4.20 9.77 -17.01
N LEU A 7 -3.81 9.75 -18.29
CA LEU A 7 -4.47 8.94 -19.32
C LEU A 7 -4.21 7.45 -19.10
N LEU A 8 -3.00 7.08 -18.66
CA LEU A 8 -2.68 5.71 -18.29
C LEU A 8 -3.55 5.24 -17.11
N GLY A 9 -3.75 6.08 -16.10
CA GLY A 9 -4.64 5.81 -14.97
C GLY A 9 -6.09 5.57 -15.40
N LEU A 10 -6.62 6.42 -16.29
CA LEU A 10 -7.97 6.26 -16.86
C LEU A 10 -8.11 4.93 -17.61
N ILE A 11 -7.15 4.58 -18.47
CA ILE A 11 -7.16 3.29 -19.19
C ILE A 11 -7.19 2.13 -18.20
N LEU A 12 -6.29 2.14 -17.21
CA LEU A 12 -6.18 1.07 -16.21
C LEU A 12 -7.46 0.94 -15.36
N SER A 13 -8.13 2.05 -15.04
CA SER A 13 -9.40 2.03 -14.30
C SER A 13 -10.55 1.31 -15.04
N LEU A 14 -10.47 1.24 -16.38
CA LEU A 14 -11.45 0.57 -17.24
C LEU A 14 -11.12 -0.92 -17.47
N LEU A 15 -9.93 -1.37 -17.09
CA LEU A 15 -9.49 -2.74 -17.35
C LEU A 15 -9.98 -3.72 -16.28
N GLN A 16 -10.42 -4.89 -16.74
CA GLN A 16 -10.69 -6.02 -15.85
C GLN A 16 -9.39 -6.59 -15.26
N LYS A 17 -9.48 -7.27 -14.10
CA LYS A 17 -8.33 -7.82 -13.35
C LYS A 17 -7.34 -8.63 -14.20
N HIS A 18 -7.83 -9.44 -15.15
CA HIS A 18 -6.96 -10.24 -16.02
C HIS A 18 -6.19 -9.37 -17.03
N ALA A 19 -6.81 -8.28 -17.52
CA ALA A 19 -6.17 -7.32 -18.42
C ALA A 19 -5.17 -6.44 -17.66
N LEU A 20 -5.49 -6.05 -16.42
CA LEU A 20 -4.55 -5.37 -15.52
C LEU A 20 -3.28 -6.20 -15.23
N LYS A 21 -3.41 -7.53 -15.09
CA LYS A 21 -2.25 -8.42 -14.95
C LYS A 21 -1.35 -8.39 -16.19
N LYS A 22 -1.93 -8.35 -17.39
CA LYS A 22 -1.17 -8.25 -18.65
C LYS A 22 -0.56 -6.86 -18.84
N ALA A 23 -1.28 -5.81 -18.44
CA ALA A 23 -0.83 -4.42 -18.49
C ALA A 23 0.51 -4.22 -17.75
N ARG A 24 0.73 -4.92 -16.63
CA ARG A 24 2.01 -4.89 -15.89
C ARG A 24 3.22 -5.35 -16.70
N LEU A 25 3.03 -6.20 -17.71
CA LEU A 25 4.12 -6.78 -18.50
C LEU A 25 4.55 -5.87 -19.66
N VAL A 26 3.84 -4.76 -19.90
CA VAL A 26 4.10 -3.87 -21.03
C VAL A 26 5.38 -3.06 -20.81
N SER A 27 5.53 -2.45 -19.62
CA SER A 27 6.74 -1.71 -19.23
C SER A 27 6.77 -1.45 -17.72
N LYS A 28 7.91 -0.99 -17.19
CA LYS A 28 8.04 -0.58 -15.79
C LYS A 28 7.06 0.55 -15.39
N ALA A 29 6.75 1.46 -16.32
CA ALA A 29 5.80 2.54 -16.07
C ALA A 29 4.36 1.99 -15.91
N TRP A 30 3.99 1.03 -16.76
CA TRP A 30 2.70 0.36 -16.69
C TRP A 30 2.58 -0.54 -15.47
N GLU A 31 3.65 -1.22 -15.07
CA GLU A 31 3.69 -2.00 -13.83
C GLU A 31 3.36 -1.13 -12.62
N LYS A 32 4.08 0.00 -12.47
CA LYS A 32 3.87 0.93 -11.36
C LYS A 32 2.46 1.51 -11.35
N ALA A 33 1.92 1.85 -12.53
CA ALA A 33 0.59 2.44 -12.65
C ALA A 33 -0.54 1.42 -12.44
N ALA A 34 -0.37 0.14 -12.83
CA ALA A 34 -1.41 -0.88 -12.73
C ALA A 34 -1.57 -1.49 -11.32
N VAL A 35 -0.55 -1.35 -10.46
CA VAL A 35 -0.58 -1.89 -9.10
C VAL A 35 -1.82 -1.42 -8.32
N PRO A 36 -2.11 -0.11 -8.15
CA PRO A 36 -3.29 0.33 -7.41
C PRO A 36 -4.61 -0.28 -7.90
N TYR A 37 -4.81 -0.37 -9.22
CA TYR A 37 -6.05 -0.86 -9.83
C TYR A 37 -6.26 -2.37 -9.70
N LEU A 38 -5.18 -3.16 -9.57
CA LEU A 38 -5.30 -4.60 -9.27
C LEU A 38 -5.84 -4.87 -7.88
N PHE A 39 -5.72 -3.90 -6.97
CA PHE A 39 -5.99 -4.05 -5.56
C PHE A 39 -7.15 -3.18 -5.05
N ASP A 40 -7.66 -2.23 -5.84
CA ASP A 40 -8.82 -1.39 -5.48
C ASP A 40 -10.13 -2.22 -5.35
N ALA A 41 -10.16 -3.44 -5.88
CA ALA A 41 -11.15 -4.44 -5.53
C ALA A 41 -10.50 -5.83 -5.41
N VAL A 42 -9.86 -6.10 -4.27
CA VAL A 42 -9.61 -7.48 -3.84
C VAL A 42 -10.95 -8.08 -3.39
N PHE A 43 -11.87 -8.25 -4.35
CA PHE A 43 -13.05 -9.09 -4.21
C PHE A 43 -12.55 -10.53 -4.18
N MET A 44 -12.27 -11.02 -2.98
CA MET A 44 -11.86 -12.41 -2.79
C MET A 44 -13.13 -13.23 -2.88
N SER A 45 -13.29 -13.89 -4.04
CA SER A 45 -14.38 -14.81 -4.32
C SER A 45 -14.58 -15.79 -3.17
N ARG A 46 -15.84 -16.15 -2.94
CA ARG A 46 -16.49 -17.15 -2.06
C ARG A 46 -15.71 -18.37 -1.50
N ASN A 47 -14.45 -18.57 -1.83
CA ASN A 47 -13.55 -19.49 -1.15
C ASN A 47 -12.89 -18.80 0.03
N PRO A 48 -12.94 -19.39 1.25
CA PRO A 48 -12.21 -18.86 2.39
C PRO A 48 -10.73 -18.80 2.03
N VAL A 49 -10.22 -17.57 1.94
CA VAL A 49 -8.80 -17.31 1.78
C VAL A 49 -8.14 -17.82 3.05
N GLU A 50 -7.16 -18.71 2.89
CA GLU A 50 -6.35 -19.15 4.01
C GLU A 50 -5.75 -17.93 4.70
N LEU A 51 -5.78 -17.92 6.03
CA LEU A 51 -5.32 -16.79 6.86
C LEU A 51 -3.91 -16.32 6.46
N SER A 52 -3.02 -17.26 6.14
CA SER A 52 -1.67 -17.01 5.65
C SER A 52 -1.60 -16.12 4.41
N THR A 53 -2.53 -16.29 3.47
CA THR A 53 -2.60 -15.51 2.23
C THR A 53 -3.13 -14.11 2.50
N ALA A 54 -4.13 -13.99 3.38
CA ALA A 54 -4.68 -12.69 3.77
C ALA A 54 -3.63 -11.83 4.50
N GLU A 55 -2.88 -12.44 5.43
CA GLU A 55 -1.78 -11.79 6.14
C GLU A 55 -0.65 -11.38 5.18
N ALA A 56 -0.25 -12.24 4.24
CA ALA A 56 0.77 -11.91 3.25
C ALA A 56 0.35 -10.73 2.34
N VAL A 57 -0.93 -10.66 1.96
CA VAL A 57 -1.48 -9.56 1.17
C VAL A 57 -1.47 -8.25 1.97
N ILE A 58 -1.81 -8.28 3.26
CA ILE A 58 -1.68 -7.12 4.15
C ILE A 58 -0.21 -6.73 4.28
N ASP A 59 0.66 -7.70 4.53
CA ASP A 59 2.10 -7.47 4.70
C ASP A 59 2.72 -6.76 3.51
N GLN A 60 2.34 -7.18 2.30
CA GLN A 60 2.91 -6.63 1.07
C GLN A 60 2.20 -5.36 0.59
N PHE A 61 0.89 -5.23 0.81
CA PHE A 61 0.06 -4.22 0.14
C PHE A 61 -0.86 -3.42 1.05
N GLY A 62 -0.77 -3.58 2.38
CA GLY A 62 -1.68 -2.96 3.34
C GLY A 62 -1.92 -1.47 3.13
N TYR A 63 -0.88 -0.72 2.70
CA TYR A 63 -0.98 0.72 2.41
C TYR A 63 -1.79 1.08 1.17
N HIS A 64 -1.91 0.17 0.20
CA HIS A 64 -2.69 0.36 -1.02
C HIS A 64 -4.08 -0.27 -0.95
N LEU A 65 -4.34 -1.02 0.13
CA LEU A 65 -5.53 -1.82 0.25
C LEU A 65 -6.67 -0.97 0.80
N ARG A 66 -7.66 -0.63 -0.04
CA ARG A 66 -8.83 0.14 0.40
C ARG A 66 -9.94 -0.73 0.98
N THR A 67 -10.13 -1.92 0.42
CA THR A 67 -11.17 -2.86 0.84
C THR A 67 -10.64 -4.28 0.85
N LEU A 68 -10.81 -5.00 1.97
CA LEU A 68 -10.50 -6.42 2.10
C LEU A 68 -11.77 -7.16 2.53
N THR A 69 -12.16 -8.22 1.81
CA THR A 69 -13.27 -9.10 2.20
C THR A 69 -12.73 -10.46 2.60
N PHE A 70 -13.10 -10.96 3.79
CA PHE A 70 -12.63 -12.23 4.34
C PHE A 70 -13.72 -12.85 5.24
N SER A 71 -13.57 -14.14 5.56
CA SER A 71 -14.49 -14.85 6.47
C SER A 71 -14.41 -14.31 7.90
N ALA A 72 -15.55 -14.22 8.60
CA ALA A 72 -15.63 -13.76 9.99
C ALA A 72 -14.69 -14.52 10.94
N VAL A 73 -14.40 -15.79 10.67
CA VAL A 73 -13.47 -16.64 11.44
C VAL A 73 -12.06 -16.02 11.53
N TYR A 74 -11.64 -15.28 10.50
CA TYR A 74 -10.30 -14.69 10.41
C TYR A 74 -10.20 -13.23 10.85
N TYR A 75 -11.34 -12.61 11.22
CA TYR A 75 -11.42 -11.18 11.54
C TYR A 75 -10.39 -10.73 12.56
N LYS A 76 -10.32 -11.43 13.70
CA LYS A 76 -9.42 -11.06 14.80
C LYS A 76 -7.94 -11.11 14.40
N ALA A 77 -7.54 -12.08 13.59
CA ALA A 77 -6.16 -12.24 13.16
C ALA A 77 -5.77 -11.17 12.12
N ILE A 78 -6.61 -10.97 11.12
CA ILE A 78 -6.40 -9.99 10.05
C ILE A 78 -6.33 -8.56 10.61
N CYS A 79 -7.25 -8.17 11.50
CA CYS A 79 -7.23 -6.85 12.13
C CYS A 79 -5.96 -6.63 12.97
N LYS A 80 -5.48 -7.66 13.67
CA LYS A 80 -4.24 -7.59 14.46
C LYS A 80 -3.02 -7.34 13.57
N THR A 81 -2.97 -7.98 12.41
CA THR A 81 -1.88 -7.83 11.43
C THR A 81 -1.91 -6.44 10.80
N ALA A 82 -3.08 -5.96 10.35
CA ALA A 82 -3.26 -4.60 9.83
C ALA A 82 -2.86 -3.52 10.86
N PHE A 83 -3.31 -3.65 12.11
CA PHE A 83 -2.97 -2.70 13.18
C PHE A 83 -1.45 -2.65 13.47
N ARG A 84 -0.78 -3.81 13.46
CA ARG A 84 0.68 -3.87 13.65
C ARG A 84 1.42 -3.05 12.58
N GLN A 85 0.96 -3.11 11.34
CA GLN A 85 1.55 -2.34 10.25
C GLN A 85 1.38 -0.84 10.45
N GLU A 86 0.18 -0.40 10.81
CA GLU A 86 -0.11 1.01 11.07
C GLU A 86 0.78 1.57 12.18
N VAL A 87 0.91 0.82 13.29
CA VAL A 87 1.81 1.18 14.40
C VAL A 87 3.28 1.22 13.94
N ALA A 88 3.73 0.23 13.16
CA ALA A 88 5.10 0.22 12.63
C ALA A 88 5.36 1.41 11.69
N GLN A 89 4.36 1.83 10.92
CA GLN A 89 4.44 2.99 10.04
C GLN A 89 4.50 4.31 10.83
N GLN A 90 3.62 4.50 11.81
CA GLN A 90 3.63 5.69 12.67
C GLN A 90 4.98 5.84 13.39
N ARG A 91 5.55 4.74 13.90
CA ARG A 91 6.90 4.74 14.49
C ARG A 91 7.98 5.18 13.50
N ARG A 92 7.92 4.73 12.24
CA ARG A 92 8.86 5.15 11.18
C ARG A 92 8.75 6.63 10.84
N LEU A 93 7.54 7.19 10.88
CA LEU A 93 7.31 8.62 10.65
C LEU A 93 7.83 9.47 11.82
N SER A 94 7.64 9.01 13.07
CA SER A 94 8.15 9.72 14.25
C SER A 94 9.67 9.68 14.38
N MET A 95 10.34 8.62 13.91
CA MET A 95 11.82 8.54 13.91
C MET A 95 12.51 9.41 12.84
N LYS A 96 11.75 10.05 11.94
CA LYS A 96 12.28 10.99 10.93
C LYS A 96 12.18 12.47 11.35
N GLN A 97 11.95 12.77 12.63
CA GLN A 97 12.21 14.13 13.11
C GLN A 97 13.74 14.34 13.13
N PRO A 98 14.30 15.26 12.33
CA PRO A 98 15.67 15.69 12.56
C PRO A 98 15.72 16.23 13.99
N SER A 99 16.68 15.79 14.79
CA SER A 99 17.05 16.53 15.98
C SER A 99 17.37 17.94 15.50
N ARG A 100 16.46 18.88 15.77
CA ARG A 100 16.85 20.28 15.89
C ARG A 100 17.71 20.32 17.14
N ASP A 101 18.98 19.97 16.99
CA ASP A 101 19.95 20.13 18.05
C ASP A 101 20.01 21.62 18.35
N LEU A 102 19.54 21.93 19.56
CA LEU A 102 19.72 23.18 20.23
C LEU A 102 21.23 23.40 20.40
N HIS A 103 21.85 24.17 19.51
CA HIS A 103 23.16 24.76 19.79
C HIS A 103 23.33 26.09 19.04
N THR A 104 22.53 27.08 19.42
CA THR A 104 23.02 28.47 19.41
C THR A 104 23.18 28.87 20.88
N GLY A 105 24.30 28.43 21.46
CA GLY A 105 24.82 29.08 22.66
C GLY A 105 25.15 30.51 22.28
N TYR A 106 24.32 31.45 22.73
CA TYR A 106 24.67 32.86 22.75
C TYR A 106 25.77 33.02 23.80
N GLY A 107 27.03 32.90 23.36
CA GLY A 107 28.17 33.41 24.10
C GLY A 107 28.08 34.94 24.09
N TYR A 108 27.70 35.51 25.23
CA TYR A 108 28.00 36.89 25.56
C TYR A 108 29.35 36.88 26.28
N ASP A 109 30.43 37.15 25.56
CA ASP A 109 31.68 37.59 26.19
C ASP A 109 31.66 39.13 26.26
N ASN A 110 31.90 39.62 27.47
CA ASN A 110 32.20 41.01 27.79
C ASN A 110 33.54 41.44 27.21
#